data_AF-A0A3N5R9P1-F1
#
_entry.id   AF-A0A3N5R9P1-F1
#
_cell.length_a   1.000
_cell.length_b   1.000
_cell.length_c   1.000
_cell.angle_alpha   90.00
_cell.angle_beta   90.00
_cell.angle_gamma   90.00
#
_symmetry.space_group_name_H-M   'P 1'
#
loop_
_entity.id
_entity.type
_entity.pdbx_description
1 polymer ?
#
loop_
_entity_poly.entity_id
_entity_poly.type
_entity_poly.pdbx_seq_one_letter_code
_entity_poly.pdbx_strand_id
1 'polypeptide(L)'
;MTTHLVRITCLLVGLLPAVLVCGQDAGTPSAENLSAAGHKRPYSPYAGGAVPTRVFWGDTHLHTSFSTDAGAFGNRLGLEEAYRFARGEELQSTSAGPVKLARPLDFLVIADHSDNMGFFPDLLAGDPAILADPKGREWNERVKAGEGVGVALEIIDLFSRGKLPPKLIYYPDTKLYRNAWNRTIDAAEKYNAPGRFTAFIGYEWTSQVPPGQNLHRVVIYRDGADKARQTVPATTYPPQGSSDPEFL
;
A
#
# COMPACT_ATOMS: atom_id res chain seq x y z
N MET A 1 -64.77 60.81 -34.96
CA MET A 1 -64.55 59.36 -34.93
C MET A 1 -64.24 58.92 -36.35
N THR A 2 -63.02 59.21 -36.81
CA THR A 2 -61.91 58.25 -37.01
C THR A 2 -62.16 57.26 -38.15
N THR A 3 -61.78 57.71 -39.35
CA THR A 3 -61.54 56.96 -40.58
C THR A 3 -60.36 55.99 -40.42
N HIS A 4 -60.55 54.71 -40.71
CA HIS A 4 -59.45 53.74 -40.83
C HIS A 4 -59.18 53.45 -42.32
N LEU A 5 -58.10 54.01 -42.84
CA LEU A 5 -57.47 53.62 -44.11
C LEU A 5 -56.67 52.33 -43.87
N VAL A 6 -57.01 51.24 -44.56
CA VAL A 6 -56.17 50.05 -44.63
C VAL A 6 -55.13 50.27 -45.73
N ARG A 7 -53.87 50.49 -45.35
CA ARG A 7 -52.73 50.50 -46.28
C ARG A 7 -52.29 49.06 -46.55
N ILE A 8 -52.49 48.61 -47.78
CA ILE A 8 -51.88 47.37 -48.28
C ILE A 8 -50.37 47.64 -48.44
N THR A 9 -49.55 46.98 -47.62
CA THR A 9 -48.10 47.02 -47.75
C THR A 9 -47.69 45.80 -48.59
N CYS A 10 -47.33 46.02 -49.85
CA CYS A 10 -46.67 44.99 -50.66
C CYS A 10 -45.27 44.74 -50.09
N LEU A 11 -45.05 43.56 -49.52
CA LEU A 11 -43.72 43.09 -49.17
C LEU A 11 -43.01 42.66 -50.47
N LEU A 12 -42.06 43.47 -50.94
CA LEU A 12 -41.11 43.06 -51.97
C LEU A 12 -40.18 41.99 -51.37
N VAL A 13 -40.36 40.75 -51.80
CA VAL A 13 -39.40 39.66 -51.55
C VAL A 13 -38.16 39.95 -52.41
N GLY A 14 -37.08 40.39 -51.78
CA GLY A 14 -35.78 40.50 -52.44
C GLY A 14 -35.27 39.11 -52.80
N LEU A 15 -35.16 38.81 -54.10
CA LEU A 15 -34.37 37.68 -54.58
C LEU A 15 -32.90 37.93 -54.22
N LEU A 16 -32.41 37.22 -53.20
CA LEU A 16 -30.97 36.99 -53.02
C LEU A 16 -30.49 36.12 -54.19
N PRO A 17 -29.47 36.52 -54.95
CA PRO A 17 -28.88 35.63 -55.93
C PRO A 17 -28.26 34.45 -55.18
N ALA A 18 -28.74 33.24 -55.46
CA ALA A 18 -28.12 32.02 -55.02
C ALA A 18 -26.70 31.98 -55.62
N VAL A 19 -25.70 32.24 -54.78
CA VAL A 19 -24.32 31.91 -55.10
C VAL A 19 -24.28 30.38 -55.15
N LEU A 20 -24.21 29.81 -56.35
CA LEU A 20 -23.80 28.42 -56.51
C LEU A 20 -22.40 28.30 -55.89
N VAL A 21 -22.34 27.75 -54.69
CA VAL A 21 -21.09 27.18 -54.18
C VAL A 21 -20.86 25.94 -55.03
N CYS A 22 -20.01 26.06 -56.06
CA CYS A 22 -19.46 24.90 -56.72
C CYS A 22 -18.83 24.01 -55.64
N GLY A 23 -19.32 22.77 -55.53
CA GLY A 23 -18.66 21.77 -54.69
C GLY A 23 -17.19 21.74 -55.03
N GLN A 24 -16.33 21.78 -54.00
CA GLN A 24 -14.92 21.52 -54.18
C GLN A 24 -14.80 20.12 -54.81
N ASP A 25 -14.37 20.08 -56.07
CA ASP A 25 -14.04 18.84 -56.73
C ASP A 25 -12.91 18.20 -55.92
N ALA A 26 -13.22 17.13 -55.18
CA ALA A 26 -12.25 16.36 -54.42
C ALA A 26 -11.26 15.61 -55.35
N GLY A 27 -11.42 15.77 -56.66
CA GLY A 27 -10.67 15.08 -57.70
C GLY A 27 -11.19 13.67 -57.91
N THR A 28 -11.01 13.14 -59.12
CA THR A 28 -11.21 11.72 -59.41
C THR A 28 -10.05 10.89 -58.84
N PRO A 29 -10.33 9.78 -58.13
CA PRO A 29 -9.29 8.88 -57.67
C PRO A 29 -8.51 8.34 -58.87
N SER A 30 -7.20 8.61 -58.91
CA SER A 30 -6.28 8.03 -59.88
C SER A 30 -5.31 7.11 -59.16
N ALA A 31 -4.73 6.13 -59.87
CA ALA A 31 -3.70 5.25 -59.31
C ALA A 31 -2.50 6.07 -58.77
N GLU A 32 -2.20 7.20 -59.42
CA GLU A 32 -1.14 8.13 -59.04
C GLU A 32 -1.46 8.87 -57.73
N ASN A 33 -2.70 9.35 -57.55
CA ASN A 33 -3.11 10.05 -56.34
C ASN A 33 -3.29 9.10 -55.14
N LEU A 34 -3.69 7.86 -55.38
CA LEU A 34 -3.86 6.83 -54.34
C LEU A 34 -2.52 6.18 -53.93
N SER A 35 -1.54 6.12 -54.83
CA SER A 35 -0.19 5.64 -54.51
C SER A 35 0.67 6.69 -53.79
N ALA A 36 0.45 7.98 -54.08
CA ALA A 36 1.05 9.10 -53.36
C ALA A 36 0.53 9.23 -51.91
N ALA A 37 -0.65 8.68 -51.61
CA ALA A 37 -1.09 8.36 -50.26
C ALA A 37 -0.29 7.16 -49.73
N GLY A 38 1.02 7.33 -49.61
CA GLY A 38 1.92 6.32 -49.09
C GLY A 38 1.36 5.72 -47.80
N HIS A 39 1.55 4.41 -47.63
CA HIS A 39 1.09 3.68 -46.47
C HIS A 39 1.89 4.15 -45.25
N LYS A 40 1.53 5.31 -44.68
CA LYS A 40 1.97 5.70 -43.35
C LYS A 40 1.62 4.54 -42.43
N ARG A 41 2.58 4.14 -41.58
CA ARG A 41 2.31 3.12 -40.57
C ARG A 41 0.96 3.43 -39.91
N PRO A 42 0.00 2.50 -39.90
CA PRO A 42 -1.29 2.73 -39.28
C PRO A 42 -1.08 3.21 -37.85
N TYR A 43 -1.64 4.36 -37.48
CA TYR A 43 -1.62 4.81 -36.09
C TYR A 43 -2.57 3.93 -35.29
N SER A 44 -2.01 2.88 -34.69
CA SER A 44 -2.72 1.98 -33.80
C SER A 44 -1.86 1.76 -32.55
N PRO A 45 -1.81 2.73 -31.62
CA PRO A 45 -0.98 2.67 -30.42
C PRO A 45 -1.32 1.48 -29.49
N TYR A 46 -2.46 0.82 -29.73
CA TYR A 46 -2.91 -0.36 -29.00
C TYR A 46 -2.66 -1.68 -29.74
N ALA A 47 -2.24 -1.65 -31.01
CA ALA A 47 -1.85 -2.86 -31.73
C ALA A 47 -0.42 -3.27 -31.31
N GLY A 48 -0.22 -4.55 -31.00
CA GLY A 48 1.06 -5.08 -30.47
C GLY A 48 1.13 -5.19 -28.95
N GLY A 49 0.12 -4.68 -28.23
CA GLY A 49 -0.02 -4.76 -26.77
C GLY A 49 0.93 -3.81 -26.01
N ALA A 50 0.62 -3.37 -24.81
CA ALA A 50 -0.66 -2.97 -24.24
C ALA A 50 -0.27 -1.85 -23.28
N VAL A 51 -0.57 -0.58 -23.59
CA VAL A 51 -0.42 0.47 -22.57
C VAL A 51 -1.32 0.04 -21.40
N PRO A 52 -0.80 -0.15 -20.17
CA PRO A 52 -1.63 -0.59 -19.06
C PRO A 52 -2.76 0.42 -18.84
N THR A 53 -4.00 0.01 -19.09
CA THR A 53 -5.18 0.86 -18.92
C THR A 53 -5.85 0.67 -17.55
N ARG A 54 -5.39 -0.32 -16.78
CA ARG A 54 -5.92 -0.62 -15.45
C ARG A 54 -5.08 0.06 -14.38
N VAL A 55 -5.70 0.96 -13.63
CA VAL A 55 -5.16 1.53 -12.40
C VAL A 55 -5.42 0.56 -11.25
N PHE A 56 -4.38 0.27 -10.47
CA PHE A 56 -4.48 -0.54 -9.25
C PHE A 56 -4.35 0.35 -8.02
N TRP A 57 -5.13 0.07 -6.99
CA TRP A 57 -5.12 0.76 -5.72
C TRP A 57 -4.56 -0.15 -4.65
N GLY A 58 -3.62 0.32 -3.84
CA GLY A 58 -3.07 -0.49 -2.77
C GLY A 58 -2.34 0.35 -1.76
N ASP A 59 -1.96 -0.32 -0.67
CA ASP A 59 -1.20 0.25 0.42
C ASP A 59 0.15 -0.45 0.49
N THR A 60 1.21 0.35 0.54
CA THR A 60 2.59 -0.14 0.59
C THR A 60 3.18 -0.04 1.99
N HIS A 61 2.47 0.52 2.97
CA HIS A 61 3.00 0.83 4.29
C HIS A 61 1.94 0.64 5.37
N LEU A 62 1.57 -0.62 5.62
CA LEU A 62 0.61 -0.98 6.67
C LEU A 62 1.28 -1.74 7.81
N HIS A 63 1.03 -1.31 9.04
CA HIS A 63 1.47 -2.00 10.25
C HIS A 63 0.32 -2.80 10.88
N THR A 64 0.67 -3.97 11.42
CA THR A 64 -0.18 -4.86 12.19
C THR A 64 0.28 -4.89 13.66
N SER A 65 -0.37 -5.71 14.48
CA SER A 65 0.09 -5.97 15.86
C SER A 65 1.50 -6.57 15.94
N PHE A 66 2.08 -7.06 14.83
CA PHE A 66 3.45 -7.57 14.80
C PHE A 66 4.49 -6.44 14.78
N SER A 67 4.13 -5.25 14.31
CA SER A 67 5.00 -4.08 14.40
C SER A 67 5.17 -3.63 15.85
N THR A 68 6.40 -3.25 16.18
CA THR A 68 6.74 -2.73 17.51
C THR A 68 5.88 -1.52 17.88
N ASP A 69 5.79 -0.51 17.01
CA ASP A 69 5.02 0.70 17.28
C ASP A 69 3.50 0.46 17.37
N ALA A 70 2.91 -0.22 16.38
CA ALA A 70 1.46 -0.40 16.30
C ALA A 70 0.95 -1.31 17.41
N GLY A 71 1.66 -2.41 17.71
CA GLY A 71 1.34 -3.27 18.85
C GLY A 71 1.41 -2.50 20.17
N ALA A 72 2.43 -1.67 20.33
CA ALA A 72 2.62 -0.79 21.49
C ALA A 72 1.46 0.19 21.66
N PHE A 73 1.10 0.94 20.61
CA PHE A 73 -0.01 1.91 20.62
C PHE A 73 -1.40 1.28 20.71
N GLY A 74 -1.48 -0.04 20.88
CA GLY A 74 -2.71 -0.71 21.23
C GLY A 74 -3.32 -1.52 20.11
N ASN A 75 -2.77 -1.54 18.89
CA ASN A 75 -3.32 -2.35 17.81
C ASN A 75 -3.33 -3.85 18.19
N ARG A 76 -4.46 -4.51 17.98
CA ARG A 76 -4.64 -5.96 18.22
C ARG A 76 -4.95 -6.74 16.95
N LEU A 77 -5.11 -6.07 15.82
CA LEU A 77 -5.35 -6.72 14.54
C LEU A 77 -4.05 -7.32 14.00
N GLY A 78 -4.09 -8.58 13.58
CA GLY A 78 -2.94 -9.32 13.09
C GLY A 78 -2.82 -9.30 11.56
N LEU A 79 -1.92 -10.15 11.08
CA LEU A 79 -1.59 -10.31 9.67
C LEU A 79 -2.81 -10.72 8.83
N GLU A 80 -3.63 -11.63 9.35
CA GLU A 80 -4.81 -12.13 8.65
C GLU A 80 -5.89 -11.06 8.52
N GLU A 81 -6.17 -10.35 9.62
CA GLU A 81 -7.12 -9.25 9.65
C GLU A 81 -6.72 -8.15 8.66
N ALA A 82 -5.44 -7.81 8.57
CA ALA A 82 -4.95 -6.82 7.61
C ALA A 82 -5.32 -7.16 6.15
N TYR A 83 -5.10 -8.41 5.73
CA TYR A 83 -5.46 -8.85 4.37
C TYR A 83 -6.97 -8.91 4.15
N ARG A 84 -7.73 -9.41 5.14
CA ARG A 84 -9.20 -9.45 5.07
C ARG A 84 -9.77 -8.04 4.91
N PHE A 85 -9.27 -7.08 5.69
CA PHE A 85 -9.66 -5.68 5.61
C PHE A 85 -9.35 -5.07 4.24
N ALA A 86 -8.11 -5.25 3.76
CA ALA A 86 -7.68 -4.77 2.45
C ALA A 86 -8.53 -5.35 1.31
N ARG A 87 -8.95 -6.62 1.43
CA ARG A 87 -9.84 -7.30 0.47
C ARG A 87 -11.32 -6.91 0.60
N GLY A 88 -11.65 -6.00 1.50
CA GLY A 88 -12.98 -5.42 1.64
C GLY A 88 -13.92 -6.16 2.58
N GLU A 89 -13.40 -7.02 3.45
CA GLU A 89 -14.19 -7.59 4.54
C GLU A 89 -14.47 -6.55 5.63
N GLU A 90 -15.61 -6.68 6.29
CA GLU A 90 -15.90 -5.92 7.52
C GLU A 90 -15.24 -6.62 8.70
N LEU A 91 -14.56 -5.85 9.55
CA LEU A 91 -13.86 -6.35 10.74
C LEU A 91 -14.23 -5.52 11.96
N GLN A 92 -14.01 -6.09 13.14
CA GLN A 92 -14.03 -5.31 14.38
C GLN A 92 -12.66 -4.65 14.57
N SER A 93 -12.61 -3.32 14.58
CA SER A 93 -11.39 -2.60 14.94
C SER A 93 -11.10 -2.75 16.42
N THR A 94 -9.84 -2.54 16.80
CA THR A 94 -9.39 -2.60 18.19
C THR A 94 -10.21 -1.67 19.12
N SER A 95 -10.54 -0.46 18.68
CA SER A 95 -11.08 0.60 19.56
C SER A 95 -12.28 1.37 19.00
N ALA A 96 -12.66 1.17 17.75
CA ALA A 96 -13.69 1.97 17.06
C ALA A 96 -14.90 1.14 16.58
N GLY A 97 -15.01 -0.15 16.98
CA GLY A 97 -16.10 -1.03 16.55
C GLY A 97 -15.96 -1.51 15.11
N PRO A 98 -17.08 -1.86 14.42
CA PRO A 98 -17.05 -2.41 13.07
C PRO A 98 -16.51 -1.40 12.05
N VAL A 99 -15.59 -1.85 11.19
CA VAL A 99 -14.94 -1.04 10.15
C VAL A 99 -14.87 -1.80 8.82
N LYS A 100 -14.96 -1.07 7.72
CA LYS A 100 -14.83 -1.59 6.35
C LYS A 100 -14.27 -0.51 5.43
N LEU A 101 -13.39 -0.88 4.50
CA LEU A 101 -12.96 0.04 3.45
C LEU A 101 -14.12 0.36 2.49
N ALA A 102 -14.23 1.63 2.10
CA ALA A 102 -15.20 2.05 1.07
C ALA A 102 -14.94 1.38 -0.29
N ARG A 103 -13.68 1.01 -0.54
CA ARG A 103 -13.23 0.27 -1.72
C ARG A 103 -12.17 -0.77 -1.29
N PRO A 104 -12.30 -2.04 -1.72
CA PRO A 104 -11.23 -3.02 -1.59
C PRO A 104 -9.98 -2.61 -2.37
N LEU A 105 -8.82 -2.91 -1.81
CA LEU A 105 -7.52 -2.72 -2.46
C LEU A 105 -7.23 -3.87 -3.43
N ASP A 106 -6.45 -3.57 -4.47
CA ASP A 106 -5.91 -4.52 -5.43
C ASP A 106 -4.59 -5.17 -4.90
N PHE A 107 -3.89 -4.51 -3.98
CA PHE A 107 -2.70 -5.08 -3.33
C PHE A 107 -2.45 -4.51 -1.93
N LEU A 108 -1.69 -5.25 -1.12
CA LEU A 108 -1.21 -4.81 0.19
C LEU A 108 0.23 -5.27 0.43
N VAL A 109 1.05 -4.38 0.99
CA VAL A 109 2.29 -4.71 1.68
C VAL A 109 2.04 -4.55 3.17
N ILE A 110 2.18 -5.63 3.94
CA ILE A 110 2.33 -5.51 5.40
C ILE A 110 3.78 -5.13 5.64
N ALA A 111 4.00 -3.90 6.08
CA ALA A 111 5.30 -3.31 6.37
C ALA A 111 5.46 -3.15 7.89
N ASP A 112 5.38 -4.25 8.63
CA ASP A 112 5.70 -4.23 10.06
C ASP A 112 7.19 -3.91 10.26
N HIS A 113 7.52 -3.16 11.32
CA HIS A 113 8.92 -2.91 11.70
C HIS A 113 9.66 -4.23 11.87
N SER A 114 10.81 -4.34 11.20
CA SER A 114 11.70 -5.49 11.32
C SER A 114 12.22 -5.60 12.74
N ASP A 115 12.74 -4.51 13.30
CA ASP A 115 13.23 -4.50 14.67
C ASP A 115 12.15 -4.90 15.68
N ASN A 116 12.43 -5.99 16.39
CA ASN A 116 11.55 -6.60 17.37
C ASN A 116 10.20 -7.10 16.80
N MET A 117 10.14 -7.40 15.50
CA MET A 117 8.96 -7.94 14.82
C MET A 117 8.38 -9.15 15.55
N GLY A 118 7.09 -9.12 15.82
CA GLY A 118 6.35 -10.21 16.46
C GLY A 118 6.47 -10.25 18.00
N PHE A 119 7.21 -9.33 18.62
CA PHE A 119 7.34 -9.26 20.07
C PHE A 119 6.02 -8.96 20.79
N PHE A 120 5.22 -8.01 20.29
CA PHE A 120 4.01 -7.57 21.00
C PHE A 120 2.92 -8.62 21.15
N PRO A 121 2.59 -9.42 20.12
CA PRO A 121 1.66 -10.53 20.27
C PRO A 121 2.12 -11.52 21.36
N ASP A 122 3.42 -11.83 21.42
CA ASP A 122 3.98 -12.73 22.43
C ASP A 122 3.98 -12.09 23.83
N LEU A 123 4.31 -10.79 23.92
CA LEU A 123 4.21 -10.02 25.16
C LEU A 123 2.77 -10.06 25.69
N LEU A 124 1.77 -9.82 24.85
CA LEU A 124 0.36 -9.84 25.24
C LEU A 124 -0.10 -11.24 25.68
N ALA A 125 0.31 -12.27 24.94
CA ALA A 125 0.03 -13.66 25.27
C ALA A 125 0.70 -14.12 26.58
N GLY A 126 1.72 -13.39 27.05
CA GLY A 126 2.49 -13.75 28.22
C GLY A 126 3.41 -14.92 27.94
N ASP A 127 4.13 -14.87 26.81
CA ASP A 127 5.11 -15.91 26.46
C ASP A 127 6.08 -16.16 27.63
N PRO A 128 6.29 -17.43 28.06
CA PRO A 128 7.16 -17.74 29.20
C PRO A 128 8.60 -17.21 29.08
N ALA A 129 9.14 -17.09 27.86
CA ALA A 129 10.48 -16.54 27.64
C ALA A 129 10.53 -15.04 27.94
N ILE A 130 9.46 -14.31 27.63
CA ILE A 130 9.32 -12.88 27.96
C ILE A 130 9.10 -12.71 29.47
N LEU A 131 8.22 -13.51 30.07
CA LEU A 131 7.90 -13.43 31.51
C LEU A 131 9.06 -13.86 32.42
N ALA A 132 10.04 -14.60 31.89
CA ALA A 132 11.26 -14.96 32.60
C ALA A 132 12.15 -13.74 32.89
N ASP A 133 12.03 -12.66 32.10
CA ASP A 133 12.70 -11.39 32.38
C ASP A 133 11.81 -10.49 33.27
N PRO A 134 12.34 -9.90 34.36
CA PRO A 134 11.55 -9.04 35.25
C PRO A 134 10.88 -7.88 34.52
N LYS A 135 11.55 -7.25 33.55
CA LYS A 135 11.01 -6.13 32.78
C LYS A 135 9.93 -6.61 31.81
N GLY A 136 10.11 -7.76 31.18
CA GLY A 136 9.09 -8.39 30.33
C GLY A 136 7.81 -8.74 31.09
N ARG A 137 7.96 -9.26 32.32
CA ARG A 137 6.84 -9.53 33.23
C ARG A 137 6.12 -8.25 33.66
N GLU A 138 6.87 -7.23 34.07
CA GLU A 138 6.34 -5.92 34.45
C GLU A 138 5.51 -5.32 33.29
N TRP A 139 6.03 -5.34 32.06
CA TRP A 139 5.31 -4.86 30.89
C TRP A 139 4.04 -5.65 30.62
N ASN A 140 4.07 -6.99 30.72
CA ASN A 140 2.86 -7.81 30.54
C ASN A 140 1.78 -7.45 31.57
N GLU A 141 2.15 -7.33 32.84
CA GLU A 141 1.23 -6.98 33.93
C GLU A 141 0.62 -5.59 33.74
N ARG A 142 1.45 -4.59 33.42
CA ARG A 142 1.01 -3.21 33.15
C ARG A 142 0.09 -3.11 31.92
N VAL A 143 0.40 -3.81 30.84
CA VAL A 143 -0.46 -3.86 29.66
C VAL A 143 -1.82 -4.47 30.01
N LYS A 144 -1.85 -5.56 30.80
CA LYS A 144 -3.09 -6.17 31.29
C LYS A 144 -3.88 -5.27 32.24
N ALA A 145 -3.19 -4.41 32.99
CA ALA A 145 -3.80 -3.40 33.86
C ALA A 145 -4.34 -2.16 33.11
N GLY A 146 -4.21 -2.11 31.78
CA GLY A 146 -4.68 -0.99 30.95
C GLY A 146 -3.64 0.11 30.72
N GLU A 147 -2.39 -0.07 31.16
CA GLU A 147 -1.30 0.90 30.99
C GLU A 147 -0.52 0.71 29.67
N GLY A 148 -1.16 0.14 28.64
CA GLY A 148 -0.49 -0.22 27.39
C GLY A 148 0.26 0.93 26.72
N VAL A 149 -0.31 2.14 26.73
CA VAL A 149 0.33 3.35 26.17
C VAL A 149 1.60 3.73 26.94
N GLY A 150 1.61 3.58 28.26
CA GLY A 150 2.80 3.87 29.06
C GLY A 150 3.93 2.88 28.79
N VAL A 151 3.59 1.60 28.69
CA VAL A 151 4.54 0.54 28.29
C VAL A 151 5.06 0.77 26.87
N ALA A 152 4.20 1.23 25.96
CA ALA A 152 4.58 1.56 24.60
C ALA A 152 5.66 2.63 24.51
N LEU A 153 5.43 3.76 25.19
CA LEU A 153 6.37 4.86 25.23
C LEU A 153 7.71 4.45 25.83
N GLU A 154 7.69 3.61 26.88
CA GLU A 154 8.90 3.07 27.49
C GLU A 154 9.69 2.17 26.53
N ILE A 155 9.01 1.26 25.81
CA ILE A 155 9.66 0.37 24.83
C ILE A 155 10.27 1.20 23.69
N ILE A 156 9.55 2.19 23.15
CA ILE A 156 10.04 3.06 22.07
C ILE A 156 11.23 3.90 22.54
N ASP A 157 11.19 4.45 23.75
CA ASP A 157 12.30 5.21 24.34
C ASP A 157 13.54 4.35 24.60
N LEU A 158 13.36 3.10 25.06
CA LEU A 158 14.48 2.17 25.21
C LEU A 158 15.03 1.73 23.85
N PHE A 159 14.16 1.44 22.89
CA PHE A 159 14.52 1.07 21.53
C PHE A 159 15.37 2.14 20.86
N SER A 160 14.85 3.38 20.81
CA SER A 160 15.49 4.55 20.18
C SER A 160 16.80 4.98 20.82
N ARG A 161 17.12 4.52 22.03
CA ARG A 161 18.40 4.79 22.70
C ARG A 161 19.37 3.61 22.68
N GLY A 162 19.02 2.50 22.03
CA GLY A 162 19.87 1.29 22.06
C GLY A 162 19.89 0.59 23.43
N LYS A 163 18.84 0.74 24.24
CA LYS A 163 18.78 0.32 25.65
C LYS A 163 17.72 -0.74 25.96
N LEU A 164 17.13 -1.38 24.95
CA LEU A 164 16.24 -2.51 25.22
C LEU A 164 17.00 -3.62 26.00
N PRO A 165 16.35 -4.27 26.98
CA PRO A 165 16.95 -5.41 27.65
C PRO A 165 17.33 -6.49 26.62
N PRO A 166 18.59 -6.96 26.57
CA PRO A 166 19.05 -7.88 25.53
C PRO A 166 18.23 -9.18 25.42
N LYS A 167 17.65 -9.64 26.52
CA LYS A 167 16.79 -10.84 26.56
C LYS A 167 15.41 -10.63 25.94
N LEU A 168 15.00 -9.38 25.74
CA LEU A 168 13.71 -9.00 25.15
C LEU A 168 13.83 -8.53 23.70
N ILE A 169 15.05 -8.57 23.13
CA ILE A 169 15.29 -8.23 21.72
C ILE A 169 15.15 -9.50 20.88
N TYR A 170 14.30 -9.43 19.85
CA TYR A 170 14.19 -10.49 18.85
C TYR A 170 15.26 -10.29 17.78
N TYR A 171 16.41 -10.93 17.97
CA TYR A 171 17.50 -10.85 16.99
C TYR A 171 17.22 -11.71 15.74
N PRO A 172 17.73 -11.32 14.56
CA PRO A 172 17.57 -12.05 13.29
C PRO A 172 17.90 -13.55 13.33
N ASP A 173 18.88 -13.95 14.13
CA ASP A 173 19.34 -15.33 14.27
C ASP A 173 18.47 -16.17 15.23
N THR A 174 17.58 -15.54 15.98
CA THR A 174 16.71 -16.23 16.94
C THR A 174 15.54 -16.94 16.26
N LYS A 175 15.08 -18.03 16.90
CA LYS A 175 13.90 -18.76 16.45
C LYS A 175 12.63 -17.90 16.51
N LEU A 176 12.52 -17.01 17.51
CA LEU A 176 11.36 -16.13 17.69
C LEU A 176 11.21 -15.18 16.50
N TYR A 177 12.28 -14.49 16.11
CA TYR A 177 12.28 -13.59 14.95
C TYR A 177 11.96 -14.32 13.64
N ARG A 178 12.64 -15.45 13.40
CA ARG A 178 12.41 -16.27 12.20
C ARG A 178 10.98 -16.78 12.13
N ASN A 179 10.39 -17.16 13.26
CA ASN A 179 9.00 -17.59 13.32
C ASN A 179 8.02 -16.44 13.03
N ALA A 180 8.27 -15.25 13.58
CA ALA A 180 7.49 -14.06 13.25
C ALA A 180 7.52 -13.78 11.74
N TRP A 181 8.72 -13.78 11.14
CA TRP A 181 8.88 -13.60 9.70
C TRP A 181 8.17 -14.68 8.88
N ASN A 182 8.31 -15.93 9.28
CA ASN A 182 7.64 -17.04 8.61
C ASN A 182 6.12 -16.90 8.63
N ARG A 183 5.53 -16.41 9.74
CA ARG A 183 4.10 -16.13 9.86
C ARG A 183 3.67 -14.99 8.94
N THR A 184 4.48 -13.94 8.80
CA THR A 184 4.25 -12.85 7.82
C THR A 184 4.21 -13.39 6.40
N ILE A 185 5.19 -14.23 6.02
CA ILE A 185 5.21 -14.89 4.70
C ILE A 185 4.01 -15.82 4.52
N ASP A 186 3.69 -16.65 5.52
CA ASP A 186 2.55 -17.58 5.47
C ASP A 186 1.23 -16.84 5.24
N ALA A 187 1.05 -15.70 5.92
CA ALA A 187 -0.13 -14.87 5.73
C ALA A 187 -0.18 -14.28 4.32
N ALA A 188 0.94 -13.75 3.80
CA ALA A 188 0.99 -13.23 2.45
C ALA A 188 0.63 -14.30 1.41
N GLU A 189 1.24 -15.48 1.49
CA GLU A 189 0.95 -16.61 0.59
C GLU A 189 -0.50 -17.07 0.68
N LYS A 190 -1.05 -17.18 1.90
CA LYS A 190 -2.44 -17.60 2.14
C LYS A 190 -3.45 -16.65 1.51
N TYR A 191 -3.20 -15.34 1.58
CA TYR A 191 -4.15 -14.31 1.14
C TYR A 191 -3.89 -13.79 -0.27
N ASN A 192 -2.75 -14.15 -0.89
CA ASN A 192 -2.46 -13.85 -2.29
C ASN A 192 -3.46 -14.56 -3.22
N ALA A 193 -4.04 -13.82 -4.15
CA ALA A 193 -4.99 -14.34 -5.12
C ALA A 193 -4.65 -13.80 -6.51
N PRO A 194 -3.74 -14.46 -7.26
CA PRO A 194 -3.27 -13.97 -8.55
C PRO A 194 -4.40 -13.54 -9.50
N GLY A 195 -4.28 -12.35 -10.08
CA GLY A 195 -5.29 -11.74 -10.94
C GLY A 195 -6.47 -11.06 -10.22
N ARG A 196 -6.56 -11.17 -8.89
CA ARG A 196 -7.60 -10.54 -8.06
C ARG A 196 -7.03 -9.64 -6.96
N PHE A 197 -6.04 -10.11 -6.22
CA PHE A 197 -5.40 -9.40 -5.12
C PHE A 197 -3.95 -9.85 -4.97
N THR A 198 -3.01 -8.91 -4.87
CA THR A 198 -1.61 -9.21 -4.62
C THR A 198 -1.26 -8.94 -3.16
N ALA A 199 -0.92 -10.00 -2.42
CA ALA A 199 -0.31 -9.88 -1.11
C ALA A 199 1.20 -9.89 -1.27
N PHE A 200 1.83 -8.72 -1.19
CA PHE A 200 3.28 -8.62 -1.27
C PHE A 200 3.92 -9.07 0.04
N ILE A 201 5.04 -9.78 -0.07
CA ILE A 201 5.91 -10.07 1.06
C ILE A 201 6.83 -8.87 1.26
N GLY A 202 6.82 -8.27 2.45
CA GLY A 202 7.64 -7.12 2.77
C GLY A 202 7.74 -6.86 4.27
N TYR A 203 8.54 -5.85 4.60
CA TYR A 203 8.73 -5.35 5.97
C TYR A 203 9.22 -3.89 5.94
N GLU A 204 9.15 -3.23 7.09
CA GLU A 204 9.72 -1.90 7.37
C GLU A 204 11.10 -2.05 8.00
N TRP A 205 12.15 -1.52 7.39
CA TRP A 205 13.41 -1.28 8.09
C TRP A 205 13.47 0.16 8.58
N THR A 206 13.92 0.38 9.81
CA THR A 206 13.94 1.72 10.42
C THR A 206 15.31 2.09 10.98
N SER A 207 15.89 3.19 10.51
CA SER A 207 17.11 3.80 11.05
C SER A 207 16.79 4.53 12.36
N GLN A 208 16.64 3.81 13.47
CA GLN A 208 16.20 4.42 14.74
C GLN A 208 17.26 4.42 15.85
N VAL A 209 18.08 3.37 15.95
CA VAL A 209 19.10 3.26 17.01
C VAL A 209 20.25 4.23 16.71
N PRO A 210 20.80 4.98 17.70
CA PRO A 210 21.83 5.98 17.43
C PRO A 210 23.04 5.37 16.72
N PRO A 211 23.52 5.97 15.62
CA PRO A 211 23.28 7.35 15.14
C PRO A 211 22.08 7.55 14.18
N GLY A 212 21.11 6.63 14.17
CA GLY A 212 19.93 6.67 13.31
C GLY A 212 19.08 7.94 13.39
N GLN A 213 18.32 8.21 12.33
CA GLN A 213 17.61 9.48 12.10
C GLN A 213 16.10 9.32 11.90
N ASN A 214 15.52 8.22 12.39
CA ASN A 214 14.13 7.84 12.19
C ASN A 214 13.74 7.79 10.70
N LEU A 215 14.59 7.14 9.89
CA LEU A 215 14.33 6.92 8.47
C LEU A 215 13.68 5.56 8.28
N HIS A 216 12.73 5.49 7.36
CA HIS A 216 11.82 4.36 7.16
C HIS A 216 11.96 3.84 5.73
N ARG A 217 12.21 2.54 5.56
CA ARG A 217 12.34 1.89 4.26
C ARG A 217 11.48 0.63 4.20
N VAL A 218 10.45 0.67 3.36
CA VAL A 218 9.68 -0.53 3.01
C VAL A 218 10.50 -1.37 2.03
N VAL A 219 10.83 -2.59 2.44
CA VAL A 219 11.50 -3.58 1.61
C VAL A 219 10.45 -4.56 1.09
N ILE A 220 10.31 -4.62 -0.24
CA ILE A 220 9.33 -5.49 -0.92
C ILE A 220 10.09 -6.57 -1.68
N TYR A 221 9.76 -7.83 -1.44
CA TYR A 221 10.37 -8.95 -2.13
C TYR A 221 9.80 -9.07 -3.54
N ARG A 222 10.70 -9.32 -4.51
CA ARG A 222 10.32 -9.54 -5.91
C ARG A 222 9.62 -10.89 -6.13
N ASP A 223 10.03 -11.90 -5.37
CA ASP A 223 9.64 -13.30 -5.52
C ASP A 223 8.84 -13.80 -4.31
N GLY A 224 8.35 -15.05 -4.37
CA GLY A 224 7.51 -15.66 -3.36
C GLY A 224 8.25 -16.24 -2.15
N ALA A 225 7.51 -16.99 -1.33
CA ALA A 225 8.00 -17.57 -0.08
C ALA A 225 9.31 -18.37 -0.17
N ASP A 226 9.57 -19.08 -1.27
CA ASP A 226 10.78 -19.89 -1.43
C ASP A 226 12.06 -19.04 -1.46
N LYS A 227 11.96 -17.78 -1.91
CA LYS A 227 13.05 -16.79 -1.86
C LYS A 227 13.02 -16.01 -0.56
N ALA A 228 11.84 -15.55 -0.14
CA ALA A 228 11.71 -14.73 1.05
C ALA A 228 12.17 -15.42 2.35
N ARG A 229 12.05 -16.74 2.44
CA ARG A 229 12.51 -17.53 3.61
C ARG A 229 14.02 -17.77 3.67
N GLN A 230 14.76 -17.45 2.60
CA GLN A 230 16.22 -17.63 2.58
C GLN A 230 16.92 -16.59 3.45
N THR A 231 16.28 -15.45 3.66
CA THR A 231 16.74 -14.39 4.55
C THR A 231 15.69 -14.11 5.62
N VAL A 232 16.06 -13.30 6.60
CA VAL A 232 15.13 -12.69 7.55
C VAL A 232 15.26 -11.17 7.39
N PRO A 233 14.25 -10.39 7.79
CA PRO A 233 14.30 -8.94 7.67
C PRO A 233 15.53 -8.35 8.34
N ALA A 234 16.23 -7.45 7.64
CA ALA A 234 17.34 -6.68 8.19
C ALA A 234 16.85 -5.81 9.35
N THR A 235 17.69 -5.60 10.36
CA THR A 235 17.37 -4.79 11.55
C THR A 235 18.32 -3.61 11.67
N THR A 236 18.02 -2.67 12.57
CA THR A 236 18.94 -1.59 12.92
C THR A 236 19.77 -1.88 14.16
N TYR A 237 19.29 -2.75 15.06
CA TYR A 237 20.01 -3.06 16.29
C TYR A 237 21.34 -3.80 16.05
N PRO A 238 22.47 -3.32 16.62
CA PRO A 238 23.70 -4.09 16.65
C PRO A 238 23.57 -5.35 17.54
N PRO A 239 24.41 -6.39 17.34
CA PRO A 239 25.54 -6.44 16.40
C PRO A 239 25.20 -6.83 14.96
N GLN A 240 23.99 -7.33 14.67
CA GLN A 240 23.62 -7.84 13.34
C GLN A 240 23.04 -6.77 12.41
N GLY A 241 22.53 -5.66 12.95
CA GLY A 241 21.92 -4.56 12.20
C GLY A 241 22.83 -3.35 12.03
N SER A 242 22.33 -2.38 11.26
CA SER A 242 22.97 -1.08 11.02
C SER A 242 21.91 0.01 11.00
N SER A 243 22.24 1.24 11.38
CA SER A 243 21.39 2.41 11.18
C SER A 243 21.64 3.12 9.84
N ASP A 244 22.62 2.64 9.06
CA ASP A 244 22.94 3.20 7.74
C ASP A 244 21.87 2.78 6.71
N PRO A 245 21.18 3.73 6.07
CA PRO A 245 20.19 3.41 5.04
C PRO A 245 20.77 2.70 3.81
N GLU A 246 22.08 2.75 3.57
CA GLU A 246 22.76 2.01 2.50
C GLU A 246 23.08 0.55 2.88
N PHE A 247 22.72 0.11 4.09
CA PHE A 247 22.92 -1.27 4.54
C PHE A 247 22.04 -2.31 3.81
N LEU A 248 20.89 -1.89 3.26
CA LEU A 248 19.91 -2.77 2.61
C LEU A 248 20.30 -3.18 1.18
#